data_AF-A0A399I7T7-F1
#
_entry.id   AF-A0A399I7T7-F1
#
_cell.length_a   1.000
_cell.length_b   1.000
_cell.length_c   1.000
_cell.angle_alpha   90.00
_cell.angle_beta   90.00
_cell.angle_gamma   90.00
#
_symmetry.space_group_name_H-M   'P 1'
#
loop_
_entity.id
_entity.type
_entity.pdbx_description
1 polymer ?
#
loop_
_entity_poly.entity_id
_entity_poly.type
_entity_poly.pdbx_seq_one_letter_code
_entity_poly.pdbx_strand_id
1 'polypeptide(L)'
;MRGYVKSSPAFFRLVKIALALTVCALMAMAAFIPAPLQEQASLGKVPNPVKSAWFLLWIQELVSYDKILIYGVIGIAFIFLFLPWFRFIPVPDRARWYARERLPLSLFTLVIFFIIVLLTIVAMFFRGENWSFVSPF
;
A
#
# COMPACT_ATOMS: atom_id res chain seq x y z
N MET A 1 8.10 -29.44 -25.04
CA MET A 1 8.14 -29.01 -23.63
C MET A 1 9.59 -28.80 -23.16
N ARG A 2 10.36 -27.90 -23.79
CA ARG A 2 11.76 -27.60 -23.37
C ARG A 2 11.75 -26.25 -22.65
N GLY A 3 12.17 -26.20 -21.39
CA GLY A 3 12.32 -24.95 -20.61
C GLY A 3 11.64 -24.91 -19.24
N TYR A 4 10.86 -25.93 -18.84
CA TYR A 4 10.22 -25.95 -17.52
C TYR A 4 11.10 -26.70 -16.50
N VAL A 5 11.41 -26.03 -15.39
CA VAL A 5 12.07 -26.62 -14.21
C VAL A 5 10.99 -27.11 -13.25
N LYS A 6 11.15 -28.31 -12.67
CA LYS A 6 10.21 -28.82 -11.66
C LYS A 6 10.16 -27.85 -10.46
N SER A 7 8.95 -27.50 -10.02
CA SER A 7 8.73 -26.59 -8.88
C SER A 7 9.38 -27.10 -7.59
N SER A 8 9.36 -28.42 -7.39
CA SER A 8 10.15 -29.09 -6.36
C SER A 8 11.44 -29.66 -6.97
N PRO A 9 12.62 -29.41 -6.37
CA PRO A 9 12.84 -28.63 -5.16
C PRO A 9 13.10 -27.13 -5.41
N ALA A 10 13.35 -26.72 -6.66
CA ALA A 10 13.95 -25.43 -6.98
C ALA A 10 13.12 -24.22 -6.47
N PHE A 11 11.86 -24.11 -6.91
CA PHE A 11 10.99 -23.00 -6.54
C PHE A 11 10.58 -23.07 -5.06
N PHE A 12 10.15 -24.24 -4.58
CA PHE A 12 9.72 -24.39 -3.18
C PHE A 12 10.84 -24.16 -2.18
N ARG A 13 12.09 -24.46 -2.52
CA ARG A 13 13.24 -24.14 -1.66
C ARG A 13 13.39 -22.64 -1.50
N LEU A 14 13.31 -21.88 -2.60
CA LEU A 14 13.39 -20.41 -2.55
C LEU A 14 12.24 -19.81 -1.73
N VAL A 15 11.01 -20.29 -1.96
CA VAL A 15 9.83 -19.85 -1.19
C VAL A 15 10.00 -20.13 0.30
N LYS A 16 10.45 -21.34 0.68
CA LYS A 16 10.68 -21.69 2.09
C LYS A 16 11.78 -20.86 2.74
N ILE A 17 12.87 -20.57 2.01
CA ILE A 17 13.94 -19.70 2.50
C ILE A 17 13.40 -18.27 2.70
N ALA A 18 12.68 -17.72 1.72
CA ALA A 18 12.08 -16.39 1.83
C ALA A 18 11.09 -16.30 3.00
N LEU A 19 10.25 -17.32 3.17
CA LEU A 19 9.34 -17.42 4.31
C LEU A 19 10.10 -17.45 5.64
N ALA A 20 11.10 -18.32 5.78
CA ALA A 20 11.89 -18.45 7.00
C ALA A 20 12.58 -17.13 7.35
N LEU A 21 13.23 -16.48 6.38
CA LEU A 21 13.86 -15.18 6.55
C LEU A 21 12.84 -14.10 6.97
N THR A 22 11.67 -14.09 6.35
CA THR A 22 10.61 -13.11 6.67
C THR A 22 10.09 -13.32 8.09
N VAL A 23 9.83 -14.56 8.49
CA VAL A 23 9.39 -14.89 9.86
C VAL A 23 10.47 -14.54 10.88
N CYS A 24 11.73 -14.91 10.63
CA CYS A 24 12.84 -14.54 11.51
C CYS A 24 12.99 -13.01 11.63
N ALA A 25 12.88 -12.27 10.53
CA ALA A 25 12.93 -10.82 10.53
C ALA A 25 11.78 -10.21 11.34
N LEU A 26 10.55 -10.69 11.17
CA LEU A 26 9.38 -10.23 11.93
C LEU A 26 9.51 -10.56 13.43
N MET A 27 10.01 -11.75 13.78
CA MET A 27 10.26 -12.12 15.18
C MET A 27 11.35 -11.26 15.82
N ALA A 28 12.44 -11.01 15.10
CA ALA A 28 13.48 -10.09 15.56
C ALA A 28 12.91 -8.67 15.75
N MET A 29 12.13 -8.19 14.78
CA MET A 29 11.48 -6.89 14.88
C MET A 29 10.55 -6.81 16.11
N ALA A 30 9.74 -7.83 16.35
CA ALA A 30 8.86 -7.88 17.52
C ALA A 30 9.62 -7.96 18.86
N ALA A 31 10.81 -8.58 18.87
CA ALA A 31 11.64 -8.68 20.06
C ALA A 31 12.39 -7.37 20.39
N PHE A 32 12.77 -6.59 19.37
CA PHE A 32 13.61 -5.39 19.54
C PHE A 32 12.87 -4.06 19.35
N ILE A 33 11.75 -4.04 18.63
CA ILE A 33 10.97 -2.82 18.37
C ILE A 33 9.67 -2.90 19.18
N PRO A 34 9.50 -2.04 20.20
CA PRO A 34 8.28 -2.02 20.99
C PRO A 34 7.10 -1.64 20.10
N ALA A 35 5.96 -2.31 20.33
CA ALA A 35 4.75 -2.00 19.59
C ALA A 35 4.30 -0.56 19.91
N PRO A 36 3.96 0.26 18.89
CA PRO A 36 3.52 1.64 19.09
C PRO A 36 2.05 1.69 19.53
N LEU A 37 1.71 0.99 20.61
CA LEU A 37 0.36 0.94 21.17
C LEU A 37 0.13 2.15 22.08
N GLN A 38 -1.04 2.75 21.96
CA GLN A 38 -1.50 3.80 22.85
C GLN A 38 -2.11 3.22 24.13
N GLU A 39 -2.44 4.09 25.09
CA GLU A 39 -3.25 3.75 26.26
C GLU A 39 -4.58 3.10 25.85
N GLN A 40 -5.18 2.36 26.78
CA GLN A 40 -6.48 1.76 26.57
C GLN A 40 -7.53 2.83 26.20
N ALA A 41 -8.33 2.55 25.18
CA ALA A 41 -9.33 3.48 24.70
C ALA A 41 -10.32 3.86 25.81
N SER A 42 -10.57 5.17 25.96
CA SER A 42 -11.51 5.74 26.91
C SER A 42 -12.54 6.60 26.18
N LEU A 43 -13.82 6.51 26.56
CA LEU A 43 -14.88 7.34 25.98
C LEU A 43 -14.71 8.84 26.32
N GLY A 44 -14.03 9.16 27.42
CA GLY A 44 -13.82 10.54 27.88
C GLY A 44 -12.61 11.26 27.26
N LYS A 45 -11.77 10.56 26.49
CA LYS A 45 -10.54 11.13 25.90
C LYS A 45 -10.33 10.57 24.50
N VAL A 46 -10.58 11.41 23.49
CA VAL A 46 -10.31 11.08 22.09
C VAL A 46 -8.92 11.62 21.71
N PRO A 47 -8.01 10.79 21.16
CA PRO A 47 -6.71 11.27 20.69
C PRO A 47 -6.85 12.35 19.61
N ASN A 48 -6.02 13.39 19.68
CA ASN A 48 -5.96 14.44 18.68
C ASN A 48 -4.51 14.64 18.21
N PRO A 49 -4.17 14.38 16.92
CA PRO A 49 -5.03 13.83 15.88
C PRO A 49 -5.30 12.33 16.08
N VAL A 50 -6.51 11.88 15.72
CA VAL A 50 -6.80 10.45 15.57
C VAL A 50 -6.24 9.99 14.23
N LYS A 51 -5.23 9.12 14.24
CA LYS A 51 -4.62 8.55 13.02
C LYS A 51 -5.12 7.12 12.81
N SER A 52 -5.52 6.80 11.58
CA SER A 52 -5.87 5.44 11.16
C SER A 52 -4.63 4.56 11.00
N ALA A 53 -4.84 3.27 10.70
CA ALA A 53 -3.75 2.36 10.38
C ALA A 53 -2.92 2.90 9.20
N TRP A 54 -1.60 2.64 9.21
CA TRP A 54 -0.64 3.25 8.28
C TRP A 54 -1.00 3.06 6.79
N PHE A 55 -1.60 1.94 6.42
CA PHE A 55 -2.02 1.63 5.05
C PHE A 55 -3.33 2.33 4.63
N LEU A 56 -4.05 2.94 5.56
CA LEU A 56 -5.26 3.76 5.34
C LEU A 56 -5.01 5.27 5.50
N LEU A 57 -3.85 5.67 6.02
CA LEU A 57 -3.55 7.07 6.29
C LEU A 57 -3.69 7.98 5.07
N TRP A 58 -3.30 7.51 3.88
CA TRP A 58 -3.45 8.30 2.66
C TRP A 58 -4.92 8.60 2.31
N ILE A 59 -5.85 7.68 2.60
CA ILE A 59 -7.29 7.91 2.41
C ILE A 59 -7.77 8.93 3.41
N GLN A 60 -7.35 8.79 4.66
CA GLN A 60 -7.69 9.74 5.71
C GLN A 60 -7.20 11.15 5.38
N GLU A 61 -5.96 11.27 4.90
CA GLU A 61 -5.40 12.54 4.43
C GLU A 61 -6.22 13.13 3.30
N LEU A 62 -6.55 12.33 2.28
CA LEU A 62 -7.34 12.78 1.14
C LEU A 62 -8.72 13.29 1.57
N VAL A 63 -9.43 12.51 2.40
CA VAL A 63 -10.78 12.82 2.88
C VAL A 63 -10.81 13.98 3.87
N SER A 64 -9.67 14.31 4.50
CA SER A 64 -9.55 15.50 5.36
C SER A 64 -9.74 16.82 4.59
N TYR A 65 -9.41 16.84 3.30
CA TYR A 65 -9.62 18.01 2.44
C TYR A 65 -11.07 18.12 1.98
N ASP A 66 -11.63 17.03 1.46
CA ASP A 66 -13.04 16.95 1.09
C ASP A 66 -13.52 15.50 1.14
N LYS A 67 -14.67 15.28 1.79
CA LYS A 67 -15.31 13.97 1.92
C LYS A 67 -15.66 13.36 0.56
N ILE A 68 -15.94 14.19 -0.46
CA ILE A 68 -16.31 13.73 -1.81
C ILE A 68 -15.15 12.99 -2.49
N LEU A 69 -13.90 13.25 -2.10
CA LEU A 69 -12.72 12.62 -2.71
C LEU A 69 -12.68 11.09 -2.51
N ILE A 70 -13.43 10.55 -1.53
CA ILE A 70 -13.59 9.10 -1.37
C ILE A 70 -14.16 8.42 -2.62
N TYR A 71 -15.04 9.09 -3.36
CA TYR A 71 -15.60 8.54 -4.60
C TYR A 71 -14.54 8.39 -5.69
N GLY A 72 -13.51 9.25 -5.70
CA GLY A 72 -12.35 9.08 -6.56
C GLY A 72 -11.55 7.82 -6.23
N VAL A 73 -11.33 7.56 -4.93
CA VAL A 73 -10.67 6.33 -4.47
C VAL A 73 -11.47 5.08 -4.87
N ILE A 74 -12.78 5.11 -4.66
CA ILE A 74 -13.69 4.03 -5.04
C ILE A 74 -13.66 3.80 -6.56
N GLY A 75 -13.69 4.89 -7.36
CA GLY A 75 -13.58 4.81 -8.82
C GLY A 75 -12.27 4.17 -9.27
N ILE A 76 -11.14 4.56 -8.69
CA ILE A 76 -9.83 3.94 -8.95
C ILE A 76 -9.84 2.45 -8.58
N ALA A 77 -10.40 2.10 -7.42
CA ALA A 77 -10.52 0.70 -7.00
C ALA A 77 -11.33 -0.12 -8.00
N PHE A 78 -12.44 0.43 -8.53
CA PHE A 78 -13.23 -0.21 -9.57
C PHE A 78 -12.48 -0.36 -10.89
N ILE A 79 -11.69 0.64 -11.31
CA ILE A 79 -10.84 0.54 -12.50
C ILE A 79 -9.88 -0.65 -12.37
N PHE A 80 -9.22 -0.82 -11.22
CA PHE A 80 -8.31 -1.94 -11.00
C PHE A 80 -9.05 -3.28 -10.86
N LEU A 81 -10.21 -3.30 -10.20
CA LEU A 81 -11.03 -4.50 -10.04
C LEU A 81 -11.52 -5.04 -11.39
N PHE A 82 -11.97 -4.16 -12.28
CA PHE A 82 -12.50 -4.52 -13.60
C PHE A 82 -11.45 -4.51 -14.72
N LEU A 83 -10.19 -4.23 -14.39
CA LEU A 83 -9.08 -4.18 -15.34
C LEU A 83 -9.00 -5.41 -16.26
N PRO A 84 -9.21 -6.66 -15.79
CA PRO A 84 -9.18 -7.85 -16.67
C PRO A 84 -10.28 -7.88 -17.75
N TRP A 85 -11.37 -7.14 -17.58
CA TRP A 85 -12.51 -7.11 -18.51
C TRP A 85 -12.40 -6.01 -19.57
N PHE A 86 -11.44 -5.09 -19.44
CA PHE A 86 -11.25 -4.02 -20.42
C PHE A 86 -10.62 -4.55 -21.70
N ARG A 87 -11.45 -4.71 -22.74
CA ARG A 87 -11.07 -5.27 -24.05
C ARG A 87 -10.04 -4.44 -24.82
N PHE A 88 -9.90 -3.15 -24.51
CA PHE A 88 -8.93 -2.25 -25.15
C PHE A 88 -7.52 -2.37 -24.56
N ILE A 89 -7.36 -3.07 -23.43
CA ILE A 89 -6.04 -3.34 -22.87
C ILE A 89 -5.53 -4.62 -23.54
N PRO A 90 -4.38 -4.59 -24.24
CA PRO A 90 -3.85 -5.78 -24.88
C PRO A 90 -3.66 -6.90 -23.84
N VAL A 91 -3.75 -8.17 -24.20
CA VAL A 91 -3.42 -9.30 -23.30
C VAL A 91 -1.93 -9.64 -23.47
N PRO A 92 -1.15 -9.82 -22.39
CA PRO A 92 0.29 -9.97 -22.54
C PRO A 92 0.61 -11.43 -22.83
N ASP A 93 1.43 -11.68 -23.85
CA ASP A 93 1.95 -13.03 -24.09
C ASP A 93 2.89 -13.50 -22.96
N ARG A 94 3.48 -12.55 -22.23
CA ARG A 94 4.39 -12.77 -21.10
C ARG A 94 4.26 -11.67 -20.06
N ALA A 95 4.35 -12.03 -18.77
CA ALA A 95 4.44 -11.05 -17.68
C ALA A 95 5.73 -10.22 -17.83
N ARG A 96 5.57 -8.93 -18.09
CA ARG A 96 6.68 -7.97 -18.23
C ARG A 96 6.30 -6.68 -17.51
N TRP A 97 7.21 -6.19 -16.67
CA TRP A 97 7.08 -4.87 -16.07
C TRP A 97 7.26 -3.80 -17.15
N TYR A 98 6.42 -2.75 -17.11
CA TYR A 98 6.53 -1.58 -18.00
C TYR A 98 6.56 -1.92 -19.50
N ALA A 99 5.77 -2.91 -19.93
CA ALA A 99 5.66 -3.27 -21.34
C ALA A 99 5.20 -2.06 -22.17
N ARG A 100 5.84 -1.83 -23.32
CA ARG A 100 5.53 -0.69 -24.21
C ARG A 100 4.06 -0.60 -24.56
N GLU A 101 3.42 -1.73 -24.84
CA GLU A 101 1.99 -1.84 -25.13
C GLU A 101 1.04 -1.42 -23.98
N ARG A 102 1.55 -1.26 -22.75
CA ARG A 102 0.78 -0.87 -21.55
C ARG A 102 1.44 0.29 -20.79
N LEU A 103 2.30 1.07 -21.45
CA LEU A 103 2.93 2.22 -20.79
C LEU A 103 1.91 3.16 -20.14
N PRO A 104 0.77 3.52 -20.76
CA PRO A 104 -0.22 4.39 -20.13
C PRO A 104 -0.75 3.81 -18.81
N LEU A 105 -1.10 2.53 -18.78
CA LEU A 105 -1.57 1.85 -17.58
C LEU A 105 -0.48 1.74 -16.50
N SER A 106 0.75 1.46 -16.92
CA SER A 106 1.90 1.34 -16.01
C SER A 106 2.22 2.69 -15.37
N LEU A 107 2.21 3.77 -16.17
CA LEU A 107 2.40 5.14 -15.68
C LEU A 107 1.25 5.58 -14.77
N PHE A 108 0.00 5.29 -15.15
CA PHE A 108 -1.16 5.56 -14.31
C PHE A 108 -1.06 4.87 -12.94
N THR A 109 -0.70 3.59 -12.92
CA THR A 109 -0.47 2.82 -11.69
C THR A 109 0.65 3.42 -10.85
N LEU A 110 1.75 3.82 -11.50
CA LEU A 110 2.91 4.41 -10.83
C LEU A 110 2.58 5.78 -10.22
N VAL A 111 1.84 6.63 -10.93
CA VAL A 111 1.37 7.93 -10.42
C VAL A 111 0.48 7.74 -9.20
N ILE A 112 -0.49 6.81 -9.26
CA ILE A 112 -1.35 6.49 -8.10
C ILE A 112 -0.51 6.00 -6.93
N PHE A 113 0.44 5.11 -7.18
CA PHE A 113 1.35 4.61 -6.14
C PHE A 113 2.11 5.76 -5.46
N PHE A 114 2.69 6.68 -6.23
CA PHE A 114 3.40 7.82 -5.65
C PHE A 114 2.49 8.79 -4.91
N ILE A 115 1.26 9.00 -5.38
CA ILE A 115 0.26 9.81 -4.66
C ILE A 115 -0.07 9.16 -3.31
N ILE A 116 -0.32 7.84 -3.28
CA ILE A 116 -0.60 7.11 -2.03
C ILE A 116 0.57 7.25 -1.05
N VAL A 117 1.80 7.04 -1.51
CA VAL A 117 3.00 7.17 -0.67
C VAL A 117 3.15 8.59 -0.14
N LEU A 118 3.00 9.61 -1.01
CA LEU A 118 3.11 11.01 -0.63
C LEU A 118 2.08 11.37 0.44
N LEU A 119 0.80 11.03 0.23
CA LEU A 119 -0.28 11.30 1.18
C LEU A 119 -0.07 10.56 2.51
N THR A 120 0.41 9.31 2.49
CA THR A 120 0.78 8.58 3.71
C THR A 120 1.89 9.29 4.47
N ILE A 121 2.95 9.76 3.79
CA ILE A 121 4.05 10.50 4.42
C ILE A 121 3.54 11.80 5.04
N VAL A 122 2.72 12.57 4.31
CA VAL A 122 2.11 13.80 4.81
C VAL A 122 1.28 13.54 6.07
N ALA A 123 0.35 12.58 6.04
CA ALA A 123 -0.46 12.24 7.21
C ALA A 123 0.35 11.69 8.38
N MET A 124 1.40 10.91 8.10
CA MET A 124 2.21 10.31 9.15
C MET A 124 3.06 11.35 9.87
N PHE A 125 3.75 12.23 9.15
CA PHE A 125 4.78 13.10 9.71
C PHE A 125 4.40 14.58 9.82
N PHE A 126 3.54 15.10 8.93
CA PHE A 126 3.25 16.53 8.83
C PHE A 126 1.88 16.93 9.39
N ARG A 127 1.10 15.99 9.94
CA ARG A 127 -0.20 16.26 10.57
C ARG A 127 -0.13 16.25 12.09
N GLY A 128 -0.42 17.43 12.67
CA GLY A 128 -0.50 17.71 14.11
C GLY A 128 -1.93 17.82 14.62
N GLU A 129 -2.10 18.48 15.77
CA GLU A 129 -3.41 18.67 16.41
C GLU A 129 -4.41 19.34 15.46
N ASN A 130 -5.68 18.93 15.56
CA ASN A 130 -6.78 19.40 14.69
C ASN A 130 -6.50 19.20 13.20
N TRP A 131 -5.67 18.21 12.86
CA TRP A 131 -5.21 17.93 11.49
C TRP A 131 -4.46 19.11 10.83
N SER A 132 -3.91 20.02 11.64
CA SER A 132 -3.09 21.13 11.15
C SER A 132 -1.80 20.63 10.51
N PHE A 133 -1.32 21.36 9.51
CA PHE A 133 -0.02 21.07 8.88
C PHE A 133 1.08 21.63 9.78
N VAL A 134 2.02 20.78 10.19
CA VAL A 134 3.14 21.12 11.07
C VAL A 134 4.46 20.71 10.42
N SER A 135 5.52 21.50 10.66
CA SER A 135 6.87 21.07 10.33
C SER A 135 7.29 19.97 11.31
N PRO A 136 7.78 18.81 10.83
CA PRO A 136 8.26 17.74 11.70
C PRO A 136 9.65 18.04 12.31
N PHE A 137 10.30 19.13 11.87
CA PHE A 137 11.61 19.63 12.30
C PHE A 137 11.59 21.15 12.52
#